data_AF-A0A9X9LFV9-F1
#
_entry.id   AF-A0A9X9LFV9-F1
#
_cell.length_a   1.000
_cell.length_b   1.000
_cell.length_c   1.000
_cell.angle_alpha   90.00
_cell.angle_beta   90.00
_cell.angle_gamma   90.00
#
_symmetry.space_group_name_H-M   'P 1'
#
loop_
_entity.id
_entity.type
_entity.pdbx_description
1 polymer ?
#
loop_
_entity_poly.entity_id
_entity_poly.type
_entity_poly.pdbx_seq_one_letter_code
_entity_poly.pdbx_strand_id
1 'polypeptide(L)' 'MAFGDGVPTDNKQAIELQKEVMMAARKGLDPYNMLTPKAASGTREDPNKLRSLLYPTNE' A
#
# COMPACT_ATOMS: atom_id res chain seq x y z
N MET A 1 15.87 -27.74 -23.54
CA MET A 1 16.42 -26.38 -23.32
C MET A 1 16.01 -25.92 -21.94
N ALA A 2 16.90 -26.00 -20.96
CA ALA A 2 16.70 -25.35 -19.68
C ALA A 2 17.23 -23.92 -19.83
N PHE A 3 16.34 -22.93 -19.85
CA PHE A 3 16.76 -21.55 -19.61
C PHE A 3 17.34 -21.55 -18.20
N GLY A 4 18.66 -21.40 -18.08
CA GLY A 4 19.38 -21.46 -16.81
C GLY A 4 18.72 -20.54 -15.78
N ASP A 5 18.72 -21.00 -14.52
CA ASP A 5 18.01 -20.44 -13.37
C ASP A 5 17.89 -18.92 -13.33
N GLY A 6 16.88 -18.42 -14.06
CA GLY A 6 15.85 -17.49 -13.61
C GLY A 6 16.31 -16.09 -13.22
N VAL A 7 15.85 -15.09 -13.98
CA VAL A 7 15.80 -13.69 -13.52
C VAL A 7 15.16 -13.67 -12.11
N PRO A 8 15.81 -13.06 -11.12
CA PRO A 8 15.28 -13.05 -9.78
C PRO A 8 13.98 -12.26 -9.70
N THR A 9 13.01 -12.80 -8.98
CA THR A 9 11.71 -12.16 -8.74
C THR A 9 11.76 -11.30 -7.50
N ASP A 10 10.99 -10.21 -7.46
CA ASP A 10 10.84 -9.35 -6.27
C ASP A 10 10.45 -10.12 -5.00
N ASN A 11 9.68 -11.21 -5.14
CA ASN A 11 9.36 -12.12 -4.04
C ASN A 11 10.59 -12.65 -3.29
N LYS A 12 11.70 -12.85 -4.01
CA LYS A 12 12.94 -13.42 -3.50
C LYS A 12 13.93 -12.34 -3.08
N GLN A 13 13.96 -11.20 -3.78
CA GLN A 13 15.03 -10.22 -3.64
C GLN A 13 14.62 -8.84 -3.12
N ALA A 14 13.33 -8.52 -3.05
CA ALA A 14 12.90 -7.23 -2.49
C ALA A 14 13.50 -7.05 -1.08
N ILE A 15 13.86 -5.83 -0.75
CA ILE A 15 14.43 -5.47 0.56
C ILE A 15 13.46 -4.59 1.34
N GLU A 16 13.53 -4.65 2.68
CA GLU A 16 12.85 -3.77 3.65
C GLU A 16 11.58 -3.05 3.12
N LEU A 17 11.70 -1.79 2.70
CA LEU A 17 10.58 -0.96 2.24
C LEU A 17 9.89 -1.56 1.00
N GLN A 18 10.64 -2.11 0.05
CA GLN A 18 10.09 -2.75 -1.14
C GLN A 18 9.25 -3.98 -0.74
N LYS A 19 9.72 -4.76 0.25
CA LYS A 19 8.95 -5.89 0.81
C LYS A 19 7.69 -5.39 1.51
N GLU A 20 7.79 -4.35 2.33
CA GLU A 20 6.66 -3.80 3.06
C GLU A 20 5.57 -3.27 2.10
N VAL A 21 5.97 -2.47 1.11
CA VAL A 21 5.09 -1.96 0.07
C VAL A 21 4.43 -3.09 -0.71
N MET A 22 5.21 -4.08 -1.17
CA MET A 22 4.70 -5.23 -1.91
C MET A 22 3.66 -6.01 -1.09
N MET A 23 3.92 -6.23 0.20
CA MET A 23 3.03 -6.96 1.09
C MET A 23 1.77 -6.15 1.44
N ALA A 24 1.88 -4.83 1.60
CA ALA A 24 0.74 -3.94 1.80
C ALA A 24 -0.16 -3.92 0.57
N ALA A 25 0.42 -3.78 -0.63
CA ALA A 25 -0.30 -3.79 -1.89
C ALA A 25 -1.08 -5.10 -2.09
N ARG A 26 -0.50 -6.26 -1.75
CA ARG A 26 -1.20 -7.56 -1.78
C ARG A 26 -2.42 -7.63 -0.88
N LYS A 27 -2.43 -6.86 0.22
CA LYS A 27 -3.56 -6.77 1.16
C LYS A 27 -4.55 -5.67 0.77
N GLY A 28 -4.32 -4.95 -0.34
CA GLY A 28 -5.12 -3.80 -0.75
C GLY A 28 -4.93 -2.57 0.15
N LEU A 29 -3.82 -2.49 0.88
CA LEU A 29 -3.48 -1.38 1.75
C LEU A 29 -2.46 -0.45 1.07
N ASP A 30 -2.54 0.84 1.38
CA ASP A 30 -1.61 1.85 0.88
C ASP A 30 -1.08 2.73 2.03
N PRO A 31 -0.08 2.24 2.80
CA PRO A 31 0.46 2.97 3.93
C PRO A 31 1.35 4.15 3.53
N TYR A 32 1.80 4.23 2.28
CA TYR A 32 2.73 5.26 1.79
C TYR A 32 2.11 6.19 0.75
N ASN A 33 0.77 6.19 0.61
CA ASN A 33 0.02 7.10 -0.27
C ASN A 33 0.48 7.03 -1.75
N MET A 34 0.75 5.83 -2.26
CA MET A 34 1.09 5.65 -3.67
C MET A 34 -0.12 5.82 -4.61
N LEU A 35 -1.33 5.65 -4.10
CA LEU A 35 -2.58 5.77 -4.84
C LEU A 35 -3.34 7.03 -4.44
N THR A 36 -4.07 7.59 -5.40
CA THR A 36 -5.01 8.69 -5.10
C THR A 36 -6.14 8.17 -4.20
N PRO A 37 -6.39 8.77 -3.02
CA PRO A 37 -7.48 8.36 -2.14
C PRO A 37 -8.84 8.50 -2.80
N LYS A 38 -9.74 7.57 -2.51
CA LYS A 38 -11.13 7.67 -2.94
C LYS A 38 -11.89 8.68 -2.08
N ALA A 39 -12.59 9.60 -2.73
CA ALA A 39 -13.45 10.56 -2.05
C ALA A 39 -14.74 9.88 -1.52
N ALA A 40 -15.16 10.30 -0.33
CA ALA A 40 -16.50 10.12 0.21
C ALA A 40 -17.47 11.17 -0.37
N SER A 41 -18.72 11.21 0.08
CA SER A 41 -19.69 12.23 -0.37
C SER A 41 -19.27 13.66 0.01
N GLY A 42 -18.40 13.82 1.01
CA GLY A 42 -17.93 15.12 1.48
C GLY A 42 -18.97 15.90 2.29
N THR A 43 -20.03 15.22 2.73
CA THR A 43 -21.04 15.81 3.61
C THR A 43 -20.59 15.74 5.07
N ARG A 44 -21.36 16.35 5.97
CA ARG A 44 -21.08 16.24 7.41
C ARG A 44 -21.26 14.81 7.92
N GLU A 45 -22.24 14.10 7.36
CA GLU A 45 -22.57 12.72 7.72
C GLU A 45 -21.63 11.70 7.05
N ASP A 46 -21.04 12.03 5.90
CA ASP A 46 -20.08 11.20 5.16
C ASP A 46 -18.86 12.04 4.67
N PRO A 47 -17.98 12.47 5.59
CA PRO A 47 -16.81 13.26 5.25
C PRO A 47 -15.70 12.38 4.68
N ASN A 48 -14.75 13.00 3.98
CA ASN A 48 -13.52 12.32 3.57
C ASN A 48 -12.73 11.86 4.80
N LYS A 49 -12.40 10.56 4.83
CA LYS A 49 -11.55 10.00 5.89
C LYS A 49 -10.08 10.24 5.53
N LEU A 50 -9.38 10.97 6.39
CA LEU A 50 -7.95 11.24 6.25
C LEU A 50 -7.18 10.43 7.29
N ARG A 51 -6.11 9.76 6.85
CA ARG A 51 -5.20 9.03 7.73
C ARG A 51 -3.97 9.89 8.04
N SER A 52 -3.58 9.95 9.31
CA SER A 52 -2.38 10.68 9.76
C SER A 52 -1.49 9.75 10.57
N LEU A 53 -0.17 9.90 10.40
CA LEU A 53 0.83 9.19 11.20
C LEU A 53 0.99 9.82 12.59
N LEU A 54 0.85 11.15 12.69
CA LEU A 54 1.10 11.89 13.93
C LEU A 54 -0.12 11.99 14.83
N TYR A 55 -1.31 11.90 14.25
CA TYR A 55 -2.57 12.03 14.98
C TYR A 55 -3.44 10.80 14.68
N PRO A 56 -3.76 9.99 15.69
CA PRO A 56 -4.63 8.85 15.50
C PRO A 56 -6.04 9.34 15.11
N THR A 57 -6.64 8.65 14.15
CA THR A 57 -8.06 8.84 13.82
C THR A 57 -8.86 7.98 14.79
N ASN A 58 -9.75 8.59 15.57
CA ASN A 58 -10.72 7.85 16.37
C ASN A 58 -11.80 7.36 15.41
N GLU A 59 -12.04 6.04 15.38
CA GLU A 59 -13.14 5.43 14.61
C GLU A 59 -14.50 5.68 15.26
#